data_AF-A0A367K614-F1
#
_entry.id   AF-A0A367K614-F1
#
_cell.length_a   1.000
_cell.length_b   1.000
_cell.length_c   1.000
_cell.angle_alpha   90.00
_cell.angle_beta   90.00
_cell.angle_gamma   90.00
#
_symmetry.space_group_name_H-M   'P 1'
#
loop_
_entity.id
_entity.type
_entity.pdbx_description
1 polymer ?
#
loop_
_entity_poly.entity_id
_entity_poly.type
_entity_poly.pdbx_seq_one_letter_code
_entity_poly.pdbx_strand_id
1 'polypeptide(L)'
;MLRLLAKQAARNAMKCKMPSLVYRQKHSKTVQPFAPLQKDIIELDIPSILDPIEPISKKIIQHPTIHLGDYVEVVKKGQFGGMVIGTKQSSGNLQQLTILLRNGKRYTASSDAVLFRLSSFDQLSEVSSICPAIDFNQVDSDGLLELVPVEYNRAIQQYQGSLRLNKALAHEKLSTLYDHFSPVETVSLDELALFVYGSQPTPIQRHVTFLHVLSDNVHFMPASTTMGSEDWRLRSKSESASIANIIDSIRNKDQDYTQFLSHVKGLLEFYHAHADPVLGTFSQSALDMVPHYANQLTESDKKFLQFIADWIRSPKTLTTSPYEVFAPTLLKALKVYDDLFFGKPLAIRFLKE
;
A
#
# COMPACT_ATOMS: atom_id res chain seq x y z
N MET A 1 -5.67 21.69 51.83
CA MET A 1 -4.72 20.70 51.29
C MET A 1 -4.26 20.99 49.86
N LEU A 2 -5.10 21.43 48.92
CA LEU A 2 -4.70 21.69 47.53
C LEU A 2 -3.69 22.84 47.32
N ARG A 3 -3.60 23.83 48.23
CA ARG A 3 -2.60 24.93 48.13
C ARG A 3 -1.18 24.54 48.60
N LEU A 4 -1.02 23.40 49.28
CA LEU A 4 0.28 22.90 49.73
C LEU A 4 0.96 22.04 48.65
N LEU A 5 0.18 21.30 47.86
CA LEU A 5 0.69 20.51 46.73
C LEU A 5 1.18 21.40 45.57
N ALA A 6 0.55 22.55 45.33
CA ALA A 6 0.98 23.51 44.31
C ALA A 6 2.34 24.19 44.64
N LYS A 7 2.67 24.37 45.93
CA LYS A 7 3.97 24.93 46.35
C LYS A 7 5.11 23.90 46.34
N GLN A 8 4.81 22.59 46.44
CA GLN A 8 5.80 21.53 46.27
C GLN A 8 6.14 21.25 44.81
N ALA A 9 5.18 21.38 43.89
CA ALA A 9 5.43 21.25 42.44
C ALA A 9 6.35 22.37 41.89
N ALA A 10 6.22 23.61 42.40
CA ALA A 10 7.05 24.74 41.98
C ALA A 10 8.51 24.65 42.48
N ARG A 11 8.79 23.94 43.58
CA ARG A 11 10.16 23.78 44.12
C ARG A 11 10.95 22.65 43.45
N ASN A 12 10.29 21.70 42.80
CA ASN A 12 10.95 20.60 42.09
C ASN A 12 11.18 20.86 40.59
N ALA A 13 10.66 21.97 40.04
CA ALA A 13 10.91 22.39 38.66
C ALA A 13 12.26 23.11 38.44
N MET A 14 13.02 23.42 39.51
CA MET A 14 14.28 24.18 39.43
C MET A 14 15.57 23.32 39.48
N LYS A 15 15.49 22.00 39.25
CA LYS A 15 16.68 21.13 39.21
C LYS A 15 16.82 20.29 37.92
N CYS A 16 16.34 20.81 36.79
CA CYS A 16 16.84 20.35 35.49
C CYS A 16 18.16 21.04 35.19
N LYS A 17 19.28 20.34 35.42
CA LYS A 17 20.57 20.70 34.83
C LYS A 17 20.44 20.57 33.32
N MET A 18 20.44 21.71 32.62
CA MET A 18 20.57 21.75 31.16
C MET A 18 21.90 21.07 30.77
N PRO A 19 21.92 20.18 29.77
CA PRO A 19 23.18 19.71 29.20
C PRO A 19 23.92 20.92 28.61
N SER A 20 25.19 21.11 29.02
CA SER A 20 26.06 22.13 28.44
C SER A 20 26.22 21.85 26.95
N LEU A 21 25.72 22.74 26.11
CA LEU A 21 26.01 22.75 24.68
C LEU A 21 27.51 22.96 24.49
N VAL A 22 28.23 21.88 24.22
CA VAL A 22 29.60 21.94 23.72
C VAL A 22 29.53 22.39 22.27
N TYR A 23 29.81 23.66 22.02
CA TYR A 23 29.98 24.21 20.68
C TYR A 23 31.26 23.61 20.07
N ARG A 24 31.14 22.56 19.25
CA ARG A 24 32.24 22.14 18.39
C ARG A 24 32.36 23.15 17.25
N GLN A 25 33.32 24.06 17.38
CA GLN A 25 33.78 24.97 16.34
C GLN A 25 34.30 24.13 15.16
N LYS A 26 33.55 24.05 14.06
CA LYS A 26 34.09 23.54 12.79
C LYS A 26 35.05 24.59 12.24
N HIS A 27 36.30 24.19 12.01
CA HIS A 27 37.27 25.00 11.30
C HIS A 27 36.71 25.44 9.94
N SER A 28 36.46 26.74 9.79
CA SER A 28 36.30 27.38 8.49
C SER A 28 37.69 27.51 7.86
N LYS A 29 38.04 26.61 6.94
CA LYS A 29 39.09 26.90 5.96
C LYS A 29 38.42 27.55 4.75
N THR A 30 38.62 28.86 4.64
CA THR A 30 38.32 29.66 3.45
C THR A 30 39.06 29.08 2.26
N VAL A 31 38.35 28.46 1.32
CA VAL A 31 38.91 28.11 0.02
C VAL A 31 38.84 29.37 -0.84
N GLN A 32 40.00 29.83 -1.32
CA GLN A 32 40.12 30.97 -2.23
C GLN A 32 39.40 30.69 -3.56
N PRO A 33 38.81 31.71 -4.21
CA PRO A 33 38.21 31.53 -5.53
C PRO A 33 39.33 31.35 -6.56
N PHE A 34 39.35 30.21 -7.25
CA PHE A 34 40.19 30.04 -8.42
C PHE A 34 39.63 30.86 -9.59
N ALA A 35 40.51 31.63 -10.22
CA ALA A 35 40.25 32.48 -11.37
C ALA A 35 39.78 31.67 -12.60
N PRO A 36 39.03 32.28 -13.54
CA PRO A 36 38.61 31.63 -14.76
C PRO A 36 39.82 31.48 -15.69
N LEU A 37 40.23 30.24 -15.98
CA LEU A 37 41.24 29.96 -17.01
C LEU A 37 40.55 29.81 -18.37
N GLN A 38 41.08 30.60 -19.32
CA GLN A 38 40.72 30.69 -20.71
C GLN A 38 40.84 29.36 -21.47
N LYS A 39 40.05 29.27 -22.54
CA LYS A 39 40.10 28.28 -23.60
C LYS A 39 41.52 28.08 -24.11
N ASP A 40 41.96 26.83 -24.17
CA ASP A 40 42.77 26.31 -25.27
C ASP A 40 42.25 24.93 -25.64
N ILE A 41 41.88 24.80 -26.90
CA ILE A 41 41.33 23.61 -27.53
C ILE A 41 42.50 22.69 -27.86
N ILE A 42 42.50 21.48 -27.32
CA ILE A 42 43.31 20.37 -27.84
C ILE A 42 42.31 19.35 -28.39
N GLU A 43 42.20 19.31 -29.72
CA GLU A 43 41.50 18.26 -30.45
C GLU A 43 42.22 16.93 -30.20
N LEU A 44 41.54 16.02 -29.51
CA LEU A 44 41.87 14.60 -29.49
C LEU A 44 40.81 13.89 -30.32
N ASP A 45 41.22 13.51 -31.53
CA ASP A 45 40.48 12.66 -32.46
C ASP A 45 40.12 11.34 -31.79
N ILE A 46 38.86 11.20 -31.38
CA ILE A 46 38.26 9.92 -31.00
C ILE A 46 37.16 9.63 -32.02
N PRO A 47 37.25 8.54 -32.79
CA PRO A 47 36.29 8.25 -33.84
C PRO A 47 34.90 8.01 -33.25
N SER A 48 33.93 8.71 -33.85
CA SER A 48 32.50 8.68 -33.57
C SER A 48 31.93 7.26 -33.53
N ILE A 49 31.74 6.71 -32.33
CA ILE A 49 30.79 5.62 -32.06
C ILE A 49 29.84 6.13 -31.00
N LEU A 50 28.94 7.02 -31.41
CA LEU A 50 27.71 7.33 -30.70
C LEU A 50 26.58 7.10 -31.68
N ASP A 51 25.99 5.91 -31.63
CA ASP A 51 24.57 5.78 -31.93
C ASP A 51 23.83 6.86 -31.14
N PRO A 52 22.82 7.53 -31.73
CA PRO A 52 22.06 8.53 -31.01
C PRO A 52 21.44 7.82 -29.81
N ILE A 53 21.89 8.21 -28.60
CA ILE A 53 21.21 7.85 -27.35
C ILE A 53 19.80 8.41 -27.53
N GLU A 54 18.85 7.53 -27.86
CA GLU A 54 17.45 7.84 -27.80
C GLU A 54 17.21 8.50 -26.44
N PRO A 55 16.60 9.69 -26.38
CA PRO A 55 16.23 10.25 -25.10
C PRO A 55 15.36 9.20 -24.42
N ILE A 56 15.85 8.66 -23.30
CA ILE A 56 15.04 7.86 -22.40
C ILE A 56 13.87 8.77 -22.04
N SER A 57 12.78 8.61 -22.77
CA SER A 57 11.55 9.32 -22.54
C SER A 57 11.11 8.86 -21.16
N LYS A 58 11.46 9.65 -20.14
CA LYS A 58 10.73 9.64 -18.88
C LYS A 58 9.32 10.00 -19.30
N LYS A 59 8.50 9.00 -19.64
CA LYS A 59 7.06 9.14 -19.79
C LYS A 59 6.63 9.86 -18.51
N ILE A 60 6.39 11.16 -18.61
CA ILE A 60 5.75 11.92 -17.55
C ILE A 60 4.34 11.34 -17.54
N ILE A 61 4.10 10.41 -16.62
CA ILE A 61 2.82 9.74 -16.46
C ILE A 61 1.83 10.85 -16.10
N GLN A 62 1.00 11.25 -17.07
CA GLN A 62 -0.05 12.21 -16.84
C GLN A 62 -1.13 11.50 -16.03
N HIS A 63 -1.25 11.85 -14.75
CA HIS A 63 -2.34 11.37 -13.93
C HIS A 63 -3.66 11.96 -14.46
N PRO A 64 -4.71 11.14 -14.68
CA PRO A 64 -5.99 11.66 -15.12
C PRO A 64 -6.53 12.63 -14.08
N THR A 65 -6.90 13.83 -14.52
CA THR A 65 -7.49 14.86 -13.65
C THR A 65 -8.80 14.35 -13.08
N ILE A 66 -8.95 14.43 -11.76
CA ILE A 66 -10.16 14.08 -11.02
C ILE A 66 -10.94 15.38 -10.76
N HIS A 67 -12.24 15.33 -11.03
CA HIS A 67 -13.13 16.48 -10.99
C HIS A 67 -14.07 16.41 -9.78
N LEU A 68 -14.63 17.57 -9.41
CA LEU A 68 -15.77 17.60 -8.49
C LEU A 68 -16.93 16.82 -9.11
N GLY A 69 -17.64 16.06 -8.29
CA GLY A 69 -18.74 15.22 -8.76
C GLY A 69 -18.34 13.82 -9.21
N ASP A 70 -17.04 13.55 -9.42
CA ASP A 70 -16.56 12.19 -9.67
C ASP A 70 -16.74 11.30 -8.44
N TYR A 71 -16.98 10.01 -8.63
CA TYR A 71 -16.89 9.02 -7.55
C TYR A 71 -15.54 8.30 -7.62
N VAL A 72 -14.87 8.14 -6.48
CA VAL A 72 -13.55 7.52 -6.41
C VAL A 72 -13.48 6.43 -5.35
N GLU A 73 -12.70 5.38 -5.62
CA GLU A 73 -12.25 4.41 -4.63
C GLU A 73 -10.77 4.64 -4.31
N VAL A 74 -10.49 4.94 -3.05
CA VAL A 74 -9.14 5.21 -2.53
C VAL A 74 -8.70 4.06 -1.64
N VAL A 75 -7.48 3.57 -1.86
CA VAL A 75 -6.86 2.53 -1.03
C VAL A 75 -5.60 3.09 -0.38
N LYS A 76 -5.76 3.66 0.82
CA LYS A 76 -4.65 4.16 1.64
C LYS A 76 -5.01 3.96 3.11
N LYS A 77 -4.37 2.97 3.75
CA LYS A 77 -4.69 2.56 5.14
C LYS A 77 -6.16 2.11 5.31
N GLY A 78 -6.69 1.42 4.30
CA GLY A 78 -8.08 1.03 4.19
C GLY A 78 -8.65 1.40 2.83
N GLN A 79 -9.83 0.87 2.51
CA GLN A 79 -10.59 1.20 1.31
C GLN A 79 -11.69 2.22 1.65
N PHE A 80 -11.72 3.33 0.92
CA PHE A 80 -12.71 4.40 1.08
C PHE A 80 -13.29 4.78 -0.27
N GLY A 81 -14.61 4.64 -0.40
CA GLY A 81 -15.37 5.02 -1.59
C GLY A 81 -16.31 6.19 -1.34
N GLY A 82 -16.36 7.15 -2.26
CA GLY A 82 -17.25 8.29 -2.14
C GLY A 82 -17.15 9.30 -3.28
N MET A 83 -17.96 10.35 -3.19
CA MET A 83 -18.01 11.42 -4.19
C MET A 83 -16.98 12.52 -3.86
N VAL A 84 -16.30 13.03 -4.87
CA VAL A 84 -15.34 14.13 -4.74
C VAL A 84 -16.11 15.45 -4.60
N ILE A 85 -15.94 16.09 -3.45
CA ILE A 85 -16.56 17.38 -3.10
C ILE A 85 -15.53 18.50 -2.96
N GLY A 86 -14.23 18.18 -3.07
CA GLY A 86 -13.18 19.18 -3.11
C GLY A 86 -11.96 18.69 -3.89
N THR A 87 -11.35 19.57 -4.68
CA THR A 87 -10.11 19.30 -5.41
C THR A 87 -9.16 20.48 -5.30
N LYS A 88 -7.93 20.21 -4.84
CA LYS A 88 -6.86 21.21 -4.74
C LYS A 88 -5.63 20.70 -5.48
N GLN A 89 -5.11 21.48 -6.42
CA GLN A 89 -3.88 21.10 -7.11
C GLN A 89 -2.70 21.08 -6.14
N SER A 90 -1.86 20.06 -6.28
CA SER A 90 -0.61 19.88 -5.55
C SER A 90 0.56 19.76 -6.54
N SER A 91 1.79 19.77 -6.02
CA SER A 91 2.99 19.65 -6.85
C SER A 91 3.00 18.35 -7.66
N GLY A 92 3.49 18.40 -8.90
CA GLY A 92 3.73 17.21 -9.72
C GLY A 92 2.49 16.58 -10.35
N ASN A 93 1.50 17.39 -10.75
CA ASN A 93 0.21 16.93 -11.32
C ASN A 93 -0.64 16.08 -10.37
N LEU A 94 -0.33 16.08 -9.08
CA LEU A 94 -1.14 15.44 -8.05
C LEU A 94 -2.24 16.38 -7.59
N GLN A 95 -3.35 15.82 -7.12
CA GLN A 95 -4.47 16.57 -6.54
C GLN A 95 -4.70 16.08 -5.11
N GLN A 96 -4.94 17.01 -4.20
CA GLN A 96 -5.53 16.71 -2.91
C GLN A 96 -7.04 16.70 -3.08
N LEU A 97 -7.67 15.57 -2.77
CA LEU A 97 -9.10 15.32 -2.92
C LEU A 97 -9.76 15.35 -1.56
N THR A 98 -10.93 15.98 -1.47
CA THR A 98 -11.86 15.82 -0.35
C THR A 98 -13.05 15.01 -0.83
N ILE A 99 -13.26 13.86 -0.19
CA ILE A 99 -14.22 12.84 -0.58
C ILE A 99 -15.32 12.78 0.48
N LEU A 100 -16.57 12.90 0.07
CA LEU A 100 -17.74 12.64 0.89
C LEU A 100 -18.01 11.14 0.93
N LEU A 101 -17.93 10.54 2.12
CA LEU A 101 -18.21 9.13 2.34
C LEU A 101 -19.70 8.89 2.61
N ARG A 102 -20.15 7.63 2.46
CA ARG A 102 -21.53 7.19 2.72
C ARG A 102 -22.10 7.52 4.12
N ASN A 103 -21.24 7.79 5.09
CA ASN A 103 -21.62 8.12 6.46
C ASN A 103 -21.64 9.64 6.70
N GLY A 104 -21.53 10.44 5.64
CA GLY A 104 -21.46 11.89 5.68
C GLY A 104 -20.11 12.45 6.14
N LYS A 105 -19.14 11.60 6.50
CA LYS A 105 -17.79 12.06 6.86
C LYS A 105 -17.03 12.48 5.62
N ARG A 106 -16.18 13.49 5.79
CA ARG A 106 -15.21 13.92 4.78
C ARG A 106 -13.90 13.17 4.99
N TYR A 107 -13.30 12.69 3.91
CA TYR A 107 -12.00 12.04 3.91
C TYR A 107 -11.09 12.73 2.91
N THR A 108 -9.86 13.00 3.31
CA THR A 108 -8.89 13.68 2.45
C THR A 108 -7.83 12.69 2.00
N ALA A 109 -7.62 12.62 0.69
CA ALA A 109 -6.64 11.74 0.08
C ALA A 109 -5.87 12.47 -1.03
N SER A 110 -4.67 12.00 -1.33
CA SER A 110 -3.96 12.43 -2.53
C SER A 110 -4.41 11.56 -3.70
N SER A 111 -4.41 12.12 -4.91
CA SER A 111 -4.90 11.48 -6.11
C SER A 111 -4.13 10.19 -6.44
N ASP A 112 -2.84 10.12 -6.10
CA ASP A 112 -2.00 8.90 -6.21
C ASP A 112 -2.57 7.67 -5.49
N ALA A 113 -3.48 7.85 -4.53
CA ALA A 113 -4.11 6.77 -3.79
C ALA A 113 -5.44 6.28 -4.40
N VAL A 114 -5.91 6.91 -5.48
CA VAL A 114 -7.14 6.54 -6.20
C VAL A 114 -6.85 5.36 -7.12
N LEU A 115 -7.65 4.30 -6.98
CA LEU A 115 -7.53 3.09 -7.79
C LEU A 115 -8.67 2.92 -8.79
N PHE A 116 -9.82 3.53 -8.52
CA PHE A 116 -10.94 3.55 -9.45
C PHE A 116 -11.59 4.92 -9.42
N ARG A 117 -12.00 5.37 -10.61
CA ARG A 117 -12.71 6.61 -10.81
C ARG A 117 -13.91 6.35 -11.71
N LEU A 118 -15.05 6.85 -11.27
CA LEU A 118 -16.24 7.01 -12.07
C LEU A 118 -16.45 8.49 -12.35
N SER A 119 -16.12 8.89 -13.57
CA SER A 119 -16.26 10.26 -14.03
C SER A 119 -17.71 10.69 -14.07
N SER A 120 -17.97 11.96 -13.72
CA SER A 120 -19.31 12.57 -13.78
C SER A 120 -20.38 11.78 -13.03
N PHE A 121 -20.04 11.27 -11.85
CA PHE A 121 -20.98 10.49 -11.03
C PHE A 121 -22.22 11.31 -10.64
N ASP A 122 -22.05 12.61 -10.38
CA ASP A 122 -23.12 13.59 -10.17
C ASP A 122 -24.12 13.68 -11.33
N GLN A 123 -23.69 13.37 -12.55
CA GLN A 123 -24.51 13.44 -13.77
C GLN A 123 -25.23 12.12 -14.10
N LEU A 124 -24.98 11.03 -13.37
CA LEU A 124 -25.70 9.78 -13.58
C LEU A 124 -27.19 9.99 -13.31
N SER A 125 -28.06 9.35 -14.10
CA SER A 125 -29.52 9.49 -13.96
C SER A 125 -30.03 9.13 -12.56
N GLU A 126 -29.41 8.13 -11.93
CA GLU A 126 -29.71 7.69 -10.56
C GLU A 126 -29.24 8.66 -9.47
N VAL A 127 -28.30 9.55 -9.78
CA VAL A 127 -27.75 10.56 -8.85
C VAL A 127 -28.41 11.92 -9.07
N SER A 128 -28.41 12.39 -10.32
CA SER A 128 -28.99 13.67 -10.75
C SER A 128 -30.50 13.81 -10.51
N SER A 129 -31.23 12.69 -10.40
CA SER A 129 -32.66 12.69 -10.03
C SER A 129 -32.92 13.04 -8.56
N ILE A 130 -31.88 12.97 -7.71
CA ILE A 130 -31.97 13.18 -6.27
C ILE A 130 -31.14 14.39 -5.85
N CYS A 131 -30.03 14.61 -6.54
CA CYS A 131 -29.01 15.59 -6.19
C CYS A 131 -29.15 16.85 -7.05
N PRO A 132 -29.04 18.06 -6.46
CA PRO A 132 -28.86 19.26 -7.25
C PRO A 132 -27.53 19.19 -8.01
N ALA A 133 -27.50 19.78 -9.21
CA ALA A 133 -26.27 19.97 -9.97
C ALA A 133 -25.24 20.73 -9.11
N ILE A 134 -23.96 20.42 -9.29
CA ILE A 134 -22.88 21.08 -8.55
C ILE A 134 -22.85 22.56 -8.93
N ASP A 135 -23.04 23.43 -7.94
CA ASP A 135 -22.87 24.86 -8.08
C ASP A 135 -21.40 25.24 -7.88
N PHE A 136 -20.68 25.44 -8.98
CA PHE A 136 -19.27 25.82 -8.96
C PHE A 136 -19.02 27.19 -8.31
N ASN A 137 -20.05 28.02 -8.12
CA ASN A 137 -19.92 29.29 -7.40
C ASN A 137 -19.80 29.10 -5.88
N GLN A 138 -20.11 27.91 -5.36
CA GLN A 138 -20.00 27.55 -3.93
C GLN A 138 -18.69 26.82 -3.61
N VAL A 139 -17.71 26.89 -4.51
CA VAL A 139 -16.39 26.30 -4.30
C VAL A 139 -15.48 27.37 -3.70
N ASP A 140 -14.96 27.10 -2.50
CA ASP A 140 -14.08 28.01 -1.79
C ASP A 140 -12.69 28.12 -2.46
N SER A 141 -11.83 29.01 -1.94
CA SER A 141 -10.47 29.18 -2.44
C SER A 141 -9.58 27.94 -2.32
N ASP A 142 -9.96 26.99 -1.46
CA ASP A 142 -9.28 25.70 -1.30
C ASP A 142 -9.83 24.62 -2.24
N GLY A 143 -10.79 24.97 -3.10
CA GLY A 143 -11.38 24.07 -4.08
C GLY A 143 -12.41 23.11 -3.46
N LEU A 144 -12.94 23.42 -2.26
CA LEU A 144 -13.93 22.63 -1.54
C LEU A 144 -15.32 23.25 -1.66
N LEU A 145 -16.33 22.41 -1.84
CA LEU A 145 -17.73 22.84 -1.81
C LEU A 145 -18.12 23.29 -0.39
N GLU A 146 -18.44 24.58 -0.22
CA GLU A 146 -18.75 25.21 1.07
C GLU A 146 -19.96 24.55 1.75
N LEU A 147 -21.03 24.36 0.98
CA LEU A 147 -22.27 23.71 1.40
C LEU A 147 -22.42 22.39 0.65
N VAL A 148 -22.30 21.27 1.38
CA VAL A 148 -22.49 19.93 0.82
C VAL A 148 -23.95 19.52 1.05
N PRO A 149 -24.77 19.38 -0.02
CA PRO A 149 -26.16 18.95 0.11
C PRO A 149 -26.28 17.57 0.76
N VAL A 150 -27.33 17.37 1.56
CA VAL A 150 -27.59 16.08 2.24
C VAL A 150 -27.93 14.99 1.20
N GLU A 151 -28.51 15.41 0.09
CA GLU A 151 -28.87 14.61 -1.08
C GLU A 151 -27.66 13.84 -1.64
N TYR A 152 -26.46 14.43 -1.61
CA TYR A 152 -25.24 13.76 -2.10
C TYR A 152 -24.93 12.51 -1.30
N ASN A 153 -25.11 12.55 0.03
CA ASN A 153 -24.95 11.38 0.88
C ASN A 153 -26.00 10.30 0.55
N ARG A 154 -27.26 10.71 0.35
CA ARG A 154 -28.33 9.80 -0.05
C ARG A 154 -28.04 9.11 -1.39
N ALA A 155 -27.54 9.85 -2.38
CA ALA A 155 -27.16 9.29 -3.68
C ALA A 155 -25.98 8.31 -3.57
N ILE A 156 -24.95 8.63 -2.77
CA ILE A 156 -23.85 7.69 -2.48
C ILE A 156 -24.38 6.39 -1.85
N GLN A 157 -25.31 6.50 -0.89
CA GLN A 157 -25.91 5.33 -0.24
C GLN A 157 -26.72 4.48 -1.23
N GLN A 158 -27.53 5.12 -2.08
CA GLN A 158 -28.30 4.44 -3.11
C GLN A 158 -27.39 3.75 -4.12
N TYR A 159 -26.36 4.44 -4.61
CA TYR A 159 -25.36 3.87 -5.52
C TYR A 159 -24.65 2.66 -4.92
N GLN A 160 -24.24 2.72 -3.65
CA GLN A 160 -23.65 1.57 -2.96
C GLN A 160 -24.65 0.42 -2.77
N GLY A 161 -25.94 0.71 -2.62
CA GLY A 161 -27.01 -0.28 -2.67
C GLY A 161 -27.07 -0.97 -4.04
N SER A 162 -27.06 -0.19 -5.12
CA SER A 162 -27.02 -0.69 -6.50
C SER A 162 -25.78 -1.55 -6.76
N LEU A 163 -24.60 -1.18 -6.27
CA LEU A 163 -23.37 -1.98 -6.38
C LEU A 163 -23.52 -3.36 -5.72
N ARG A 164 -24.10 -3.42 -4.52
CA ARG A 164 -24.32 -4.69 -3.80
C ARG A 164 -25.29 -5.59 -4.55
N LEU A 165 -26.38 -5.01 -5.06
CA LEU A 165 -27.37 -5.74 -5.84
C LEU A 165 -26.74 -6.32 -7.12
N ASN A 166 -26.03 -5.49 -7.90
CA ASN A 166 -25.37 -5.94 -9.13
C ASN A 166 -24.29 -6.99 -8.85
N LYS A 167 -23.51 -6.85 -7.78
CA LYS A 167 -22.54 -7.86 -7.33
C LYS A 167 -23.22 -9.20 -7.02
N ALA A 168 -24.37 -9.17 -6.34
CA ALA A 168 -25.11 -10.38 -6.01
C ALA A 168 -25.67 -11.07 -7.28
N LEU A 169 -26.24 -10.29 -8.20
CA LEU A 169 -26.79 -10.81 -9.46
C LEU A 169 -25.71 -11.42 -10.36
N ALA A 170 -24.49 -10.89 -10.33
CA ALA A 170 -23.37 -11.36 -11.14
C ALA A 170 -22.44 -12.34 -10.41
N HIS A 171 -22.79 -12.80 -9.20
CA HIS A 171 -21.87 -13.50 -8.32
C HIS A 171 -21.23 -14.75 -8.95
N GLU A 172 -22.04 -15.59 -9.60
CA GLU A 172 -21.57 -16.84 -10.23
C GLU A 172 -20.52 -16.56 -11.30
N LYS A 173 -20.80 -15.63 -12.22
CA LYS A 173 -19.85 -15.25 -13.27
C LYS A 173 -18.63 -14.50 -12.75
N LEU A 174 -18.79 -13.68 -11.71
CA LEU A 174 -17.64 -13.02 -11.07
C LEU A 174 -16.70 -14.07 -10.47
N SER A 175 -17.24 -15.10 -9.82
CA SER A 175 -16.44 -16.15 -9.19
C SER A 175 -15.63 -17.01 -10.17
N THR A 176 -16.01 -17.04 -11.44
CA THR A 176 -15.31 -17.82 -12.49
C THR A 176 -14.30 -16.97 -13.29
N LEU A 177 -14.14 -15.69 -12.96
CA LEU A 177 -13.23 -14.77 -13.66
C LEU A 177 -11.79 -15.30 -13.69
N TYR A 178 -11.28 -15.71 -12.54
CA TYR A 178 -9.91 -16.19 -12.45
C TYR A 178 -9.69 -17.42 -13.34
N ASP A 179 -10.57 -18.42 -13.27
CA ASP A 179 -10.42 -19.63 -14.06
C ASP A 179 -10.43 -19.35 -15.55
N HIS A 180 -11.30 -18.44 -16.00
CA HIS A 180 -11.39 -18.03 -17.39
C HIS A 180 -10.11 -17.34 -17.89
N PHE A 181 -9.59 -16.38 -17.12
CA PHE A 181 -8.45 -15.56 -17.53
C PHE A 181 -7.08 -16.09 -17.08
N SER A 182 -7.02 -17.15 -16.27
CA SER A 182 -5.78 -17.75 -15.76
C SER A 182 -4.69 -18.07 -16.80
N PRO A 183 -4.99 -18.30 -18.10
CA PRO A 183 -3.95 -18.45 -19.12
C PRO A 183 -3.27 -17.14 -19.53
N VAL A 184 -3.83 -15.99 -19.16
CA VAL A 184 -3.37 -14.65 -19.56
C VAL A 184 -2.64 -13.98 -18.38
N GLU A 185 -1.53 -13.30 -18.67
CA GLU A 185 -0.75 -12.62 -17.61
C GLU A 185 -1.41 -11.31 -17.14
N THR A 186 -1.96 -10.51 -18.07
CA THR A 186 -2.56 -9.21 -17.77
C THR A 186 -3.87 -9.05 -18.54
N VAL A 187 -4.89 -8.50 -17.88
CA VAL A 187 -6.23 -8.28 -18.45
C VAL A 187 -6.77 -6.92 -18.01
N SER A 188 -7.49 -6.24 -18.88
CA SER A 188 -8.12 -4.96 -18.55
C SER A 188 -9.42 -5.15 -17.74
N LEU A 189 -9.79 -4.15 -16.96
CA LEU A 189 -11.04 -4.11 -16.21
C LEU A 189 -12.27 -4.21 -17.14
N ASP A 190 -12.14 -3.67 -18.36
CA ASP A 190 -13.19 -3.71 -19.37
C ASP A 190 -13.40 -5.11 -19.92
N GLU A 191 -12.32 -5.86 -20.19
CA GLU A 191 -12.41 -7.26 -20.61
C GLU A 191 -13.02 -8.14 -19.51
N LEU A 192 -12.61 -7.94 -18.25
CA LEU A 192 -13.18 -8.63 -17.10
C LEU A 192 -14.69 -8.34 -16.98
N ALA A 193 -15.09 -7.07 -17.10
CA ALA A 193 -16.49 -6.68 -17.00
C ALA A 193 -17.31 -7.16 -18.22
N LEU A 194 -16.74 -7.11 -19.42
CA LEU A 194 -17.36 -7.63 -20.64
C LEU A 194 -17.63 -9.14 -20.54
N PHE A 195 -16.72 -9.92 -19.98
CA PHE A 195 -16.94 -11.36 -19.76
C PHE A 195 -18.14 -11.63 -18.84
N VAL A 196 -18.24 -10.87 -17.74
CA VAL A 196 -19.30 -11.05 -16.73
C VAL A 196 -20.67 -10.63 -17.30
N TYR A 197 -20.73 -9.46 -17.95
CA TYR A 197 -22.00 -8.83 -18.33
C TYR A 197 -22.37 -9.00 -19.82
N GLY A 198 -21.44 -9.48 -20.65
CA GLY A 198 -21.64 -9.86 -22.06
C GLY A 198 -21.66 -8.71 -23.08
N SER A 199 -22.22 -7.56 -22.71
CA SER A 199 -22.26 -6.35 -23.53
C SER A 199 -21.30 -5.27 -23.02
N GLN A 200 -21.24 -4.12 -23.69
CA GLN A 200 -20.44 -2.97 -23.24
C GLN A 200 -20.80 -2.66 -21.78
N PRO A 201 -19.85 -2.85 -20.84
CA PRO A 201 -20.16 -2.80 -19.43
C PRO A 201 -20.52 -1.37 -19.01
N THR A 202 -21.66 -1.23 -18.35
CA THR A 202 -22.06 0.05 -17.76
C THR A 202 -21.08 0.47 -16.66
N PRO A 203 -21.00 1.76 -16.31
CA PRO A 203 -20.03 2.21 -15.31
C PRO A 203 -20.21 1.54 -13.93
N ILE A 204 -21.45 1.22 -13.54
CA ILE A 204 -21.73 0.47 -12.32
C ILE A 204 -21.22 -0.97 -12.40
N GLN A 205 -21.38 -1.64 -13.55
CA GLN A 205 -20.89 -2.99 -13.78
C GLN A 205 -19.36 -3.04 -13.74
N ARG A 206 -18.68 -2.06 -14.37
CA ARG A 206 -17.22 -1.88 -14.26
C ARG A 206 -16.78 -1.73 -12.81
N HIS A 207 -17.48 -0.91 -12.04
CA HIS A 207 -17.17 -0.71 -10.62
C HIS A 207 -17.39 -1.99 -9.79
N VAL A 208 -18.46 -2.75 -10.05
CA VAL A 208 -18.67 -4.06 -9.39
C VAL A 208 -17.54 -5.02 -9.68
N THR A 209 -17.11 -5.12 -10.94
CA THR A 209 -15.97 -5.96 -11.34
C THR A 209 -14.69 -5.48 -10.63
N PHE A 210 -14.43 -4.17 -10.61
CA PHE A 210 -13.28 -3.60 -9.90
C PHE A 210 -13.28 -4.01 -8.43
N LEU A 211 -14.41 -3.86 -7.73
CA LEU A 211 -14.53 -4.23 -6.32
C LEU A 211 -14.35 -5.73 -6.08
N HIS A 212 -14.78 -6.58 -7.02
CA HIS A 212 -14.57 -8.01 -6.93
C HIS A 212 -13.07 -8.35 -7.04
N VAL A 213 -12.43 -7.86 -8.11
CA VAL A 213 -11.01 -8.10 -8.39
C VAL A 213 -10.11 -7.52 -7.30
N LEU A 214 -10.42 -6.31 -6.81
CA LEU A 214 -9.75 -5.69 -5.67
C LEU A 214 -9.85 -6.54 -4.39
N SER A 215 -11.01 -7.19 -4.16
CA SER A 215 -11.22 -8.05 -3.00
C SER A 215 -10.54 -9.40 -3.11
N ASP A 216 -10.32 -9.89 -4.34
CA ASP A 216 -9.60 -11.13 -4.61
C ASP A 216 -8.11 -10.86 -4.87
N ASN A 217 -7.45 -10.34 -3.83
CA ASN A 217 -6.04 -10.01 -3.87
C ASN A 217 -5.11 -11.23 -3.87
N VAL A 218 -5.64 -12.46 -3.80
CA VAL A 218 -4.91 -13.72 -3.96
C VAL A 218 -4.68 -14.01 -5.43
N HIS A 219 -5.68 -13.81 -6.29
CA HIS A 219 -5.54 -14.08 -7.71
C HIS A 219 -5.11 -12.86 -8.52
N PHE A 220 -5.58 -11.67 -8.14
CA PHE A 220 -5.39 -10.46 -8.93
C PHE A 220 -4.45 -9.46 -8.23
N MET A 221 -3.68 -8.73 -9.05
CA MET A 221 -2.81 -7.63 -8.64
C MET A 221 -2.94 -6.49 -9.65
N PRO A 222 -2.89 -5.21 -9.23
CA PRO A 222 -2.75 -4.12 -10.19
C PRO A 222 -1.48 -4.31 -11.03
N ALA A 223 -1.57 -4.19 -12.36
CA ALA A 223 -0.41 -4.37 -13.24
C ALA A 223 0.61 -3.22 -13.08
N SER A 224 0.13 -2.03 -12.73
CA SER A 224 0.94 -0.86 -12.46
C SER A 224 0.66 -0.30 -11.07
N THR A 225 1.67 0.33 -10.48
CA THR A 225 1.56 1.07 -9.21
C THR A 225 0.99 2.48 -9.39
N THR A 226 0.63 2.88 -10.61
CA THR A 226 0.10 4.21 -10.91
C THR A 226 -1.43 4.21 -10.98
N MET A 227 -2.02 5.29 -10.47
CA MET A 227 -3.43 5.63 -10.62
C MET A 227 -3.90 5.43 -12.07
N GLY A 228 -5.05 4.78 -12.25
CA GLY A 228 -5.70 4.62 -13.56
C GLY A 228 -5.18 3.47 -14.42
N SER A 229 -4.30 2.61 -13.91
CA SER A 229 -4.10 1.30 -14.55
C SER A 229 -5.38 0.51 -14.38
N GLU A 230 -6.16 0.46 -15.45
CA GLU A 230 -7.33 -0.43 -15.55
C GLU A 230 -6.89 -1.88 -15.80
N ASP A 231 -5.59 -2.14 -15.86
CA ASP A 231 -4.99 -3.44 -16.12
C ASP A 231 -4.65 -4.18 -14.82
N TRP A 232 -5.00 -5.46 -14.82
CA TRP A 232 -4.82 -6.37 -13.71
C TRP A 232 -3.92 -7.52 -14.13
N ARG A 233 -2.86 -7.74 -13.37
CA ARG A 233 -2.00 -8.91 -13.49
C ARG A 233 -2.61 -10.07 -12.73
N LEU A 234 -2.64 -11.24 -13.34
CA LEU A 234 -3.08 -12.49 -12.71
C LEU A 234 -1.88 -13.26 -12.19
N ARG A 235 -2.03 -13.80 -10.98
CA ARG A 235 -1.06 -14.74 -10.42
C ARG A 235 -1.24 -16.12 -11.06
N SER A 236 -0.12 -16.83 -11.21
CA SER A 236 -0.16 -18.21 -11.69
C SER A 236 -0.98 -19.11 -10.75
N LYS A 237 -1.52 -20.21 -11.28
CA LYS A 237 -2.32 -21.16 -10.47
C LYS A 237 -1.51 -21.75 -9.31
N SER A 238 -0.23 -22.05 -9.54
CA SER A 238 0.66 -22.57 -8.50
C SER A 238 0.92 -21.54 -7.39
N GLU A 239 1.18 -20.29 -7.76
CA GLU A 239 1.39 -19.21 -6.79
C GLU A 239 0.12 -18.94 -5.97
N SER A 240 -1.03 -18.82 -6.64
CA SER A 240 -2.32 -18.55 -5.99
C SER A 240 -2.71 -19.69 -5.03
N ALA A 241 -2.54 -20.95 -5.45
CA ALA A 241 -2.80 -22.11 -4.60
C ALA A 241 -1.85 -22.15 -3.38
N SER A 242 -0.58 -21.82 -3.56
CA SER A 242 0.39 -21.74 -2.47
C SER A 242 -0.02 -20.68 -1.44
N ILE A 243 -0.38 -19.48 -1.89
CA ILE A 243 -0.86 -18.39 -1.03
C ILE A 243 -2.14 -18.79 -0.31
N ALA A 244 -3.13 -19.35 -1.02
CA ALA A 244 -4.40 -19.78 -0.45
C ALA A 244 -4.19 -20.83 0.67
N ASN A 245 -3.35 -21.84 0.42
CA ASN A 245 -3.03 -22.87 1.42
C ASN A 245 -2.43 -22.26 2.70
N ILE A 246 -1.47 -21.34 2.58
CA ILE A 246 -0.88 -20.65 3.75
C ILE A 246 -1.93 -19.85 4.52
N ILE A 247 -2.78 -19.11 3.79
CA ILE A 247 -3.87 -18.33 4.40
C ILE A 247 -4.84 -19.24 5.17
N ASP A 248 -5.22 -20.37 4.58
CA ASP A 248 -6.14 -21.31 5.19
C ASP A 248 -5.51 -22.01 6.41
N SER A 249 -4.23 -22.39 6.33
CA SER A 249 -3.47 -22.91 7.48
C SER A 249 -3.44 -21.93 8.66
N ILE A 250 -3.21 -20.64 8.39
CA ILE A 250 -3.21 -19.59 9.44
C ILE A 250 -4.62 -19.41 10.03
N ARG A 251 -5.65 -19.35 9.19
CA ARG A 251 -7.05 -19.11 9.64
C ARG A 251 -7.58 -20.28 10.47
N ASN A 252 -7.30 -21.51 10.03
CA ASN A 252 -7.78 -22.72 10.67
C ASN A 252 -6.87 -23.18 11.82
N LYS A 253 -5.69 -22.59 11.97
CA LYS A 253 -4.65 -23.00 12.93
C LYS A 253 -4.37 -24.50 12.82
N ASP A 254 -4.12 -24.95 11.60
CA ASP A 254 -3.86 -26.35 11.33
C ASP A 254 -2.53 -26.82 11.94
N GLN A 255 -2.26 -28.12 11.78
CA GLN A 255 -1.05 -28.74 12.30
C GLN A 255 0.21 -28.11 11.70
N ASP A 256 0.23 -27.88 10.39
CA ASP A 256 1.36 -27.28 9.68
C ASP A 256 1.71 -25.89 10.24
N TYR A 257 0.71 -25.02 10.41
CA TYR A 257 0.92 -23.69 10.99
C TYR A 257 1.40 -23.74 12.44
N THR A 258 0.80 -24.60 13.27
CA THR A 258 1.16 -24.67 14.70
C THR A 258 2.54 -25.30 14.92
N GLN A 259 2.91 -26.30 14.11
CA GLN A 259 4.26 -26.88 14.11
C GLN A 259 5.30 -25.87 13.63
N PHE A 260 5.02 -25.15 12.54
CA PHE A 260 5.87 -24.06 12.06
C PHE A 260 6.18 -23.05 13.17
N LEU A 261 5.16 -22.54 13.86
CA LEU A 261 5.37 -21.60 14.95
C LEU A 261 6.23 -22.19 16.08
N SER A 262 6.04 -23.47 16.42
CA SER A 262 6.82 -24.15 17.46
C SER A 262 8.29 -24.32 17.07
N HIS A 263 8.55 -24.84 15.87
CA HIS A 263 9.92 -25.09 15.38
C HIS A 263 10.70 -23.78 15.24
N VAL A 264 10.09 -22.78 14.61
CA VAL A 264 10.71 -21.46 14.40
C VAL A 264 10.92 -20.72 15.71
N LYS A 265 9.98 -20.81 16.66
CA LYS A 265 10.19 -20.22 17.98
C LYS A 265 11.40 -20.83 18.70
N GLY A 266 11.58 -22.15 18.61
CA GLY A 266 12.76 -22.82 19.17
C GLY A 266 14.07 -22.33 18.54
N LEU A 267 14.08 -22.11 17.23
CA LEU A 267 15.24 -21.55 16.52
C LEU A 267 15.55 -20.11 16.94
N LEU A 268 14.52 -19.26 17.07
CA LEU A 268 14.71 -17.88 17.52
C LEU A 268 15.18 -17.80 18.98
N GLU A 269 14.63 -18.65 19.87
CA GLU A 269 15.09 -18.75 21.25
C GLU A 269 16.56 -19.21 21.32
N PHE A 270 16.95 -20.17 20.48
CA PHE A 270 18.34 -20.57 20.33
C PHE A 270 19.22 -19.40 19.83
N TYR A 271 18.77 -18.68 18.80
CA TYR A 271 19.48 -17.50 18.28
C TYR A 271 19.70 -16.46 19.38
N HIS A 272 18.65 -16.08 20.11
CA HIS A 272 18.75 -15.08 21.17
C HIS A 272 19.60 -15.53 22.37
N ALA A 273 19.70 -16.82 22.63
CA ALA A 273 20.50 -17.36 23.73
C ALA A 273 22.00 -17.50 23.39
N HIS A 274 22.33 -17.72 22.11
CA HIS A 274 23.67 -18.16 21.71
C HIS A 274 24.38 -17.26 20.68
N ALA A 275 23.65 -16.41 19.96
CA ALA A 275 24.26 -15.47 19.04
C ALA A 275 24.93 -14.32 19.80
N ASP A 276 26.11 -13.90 19.34
CA ASP A 276 26.76 -12.70 19.84
C ASP A 276 25.84 -11.48 19.63
N PRO A 277 25.55 -10.69 20.67
CA PRO A 277 24.56 -9.61 20.59
C PRO A 277 24.99 -8.45 19.68
N VAL A 278 26.28 -8.36 19.32
CA VAL A 278 26.83 -7.30 18.48
C VAL A 278 27.08 -7.79 17.04
N LEU A 279 27.61 -9.00 16.89
CA LEU A 279 28.03 -9.54 15.60
C LEU A 279 27.01 -10.51 14.99
N GLY A 280 26.08 -11.06 15.77
CA GLY A 280 25.15 -12.10 15.33
C GLY A 280 25.83 -13.44 15.01
N THR A 281 27.06 -13.65 15.51
CA THR A 281 27.87 -14.84 15.24
C THR A 281 27.74 -15.86 16.36
N PHE A 282 27.92 -17.14 16.04
CA PHE A 282 27.86 -18.24 17.02
C PHE A 282 29.24 -18.71 17.45
N SER A 283 29.36 -19.15 18.70
CA SER A 283 30.53 -19.91 19.14
C SER A 283 30.52 -21.33 18.53
N GLN A 284 31.69 -21.97 18.44
CA GLN A 284 31.77 -23.33 17.91
C GLN A 284 30.88 -24.32 18.69
N SER A 285 30.85 -24.21 20.01
CA SER A 285 30.00 -25.06 20.86
C SER A 285 28.50 -24.83 20.63
N ALA A 286 28.10 -23.63 20.23
CA ALA A 286 26.72 -23.34 19.86
C ALA A 286 26.39 -23.92 18.48
N LEU A 287 27.32 -23.85 17.52
CA LEU A 287 27.14 -24.43 16.18
C LEU A 287 26.89 -25.95 16.24
N ASP A 288 27.53 -26.65 17.18
CA ASP A 288 27.31 -28.10 17.37
C ASP A 288 25.88 -28.43 17.82
N MET A 289 25.16 -27.47 18.42
CA MET A 289 23.77 -27.62 18.85
C MET A 289 22.76 -27.25 17.75
N VAL A 290 23.14 -26.48 16.73
CA VAL A 290 22.25 -26.03 15.64
C VAL A 290 21.48 -27.20 14.99
N PRO A 291 22.09 -28.35 14.67
CA PRO A 291 21.37 -29.46 14.04
C PRO A 291 20.18 -29.97 14.87
N HIS A 292 20.20 -29.82 16.20
CA HIS A 292 19.10 -30.28 17.06
C HIS A 292 17.82 -29.45 16.84
N TYR A 293 17.97 -28.19 16.42
CA TYR A 293 16.85 -27.29 16.14
C TYR A 293 16.55 -27.23 14.63
N ALA A 294 17.58 -27.11 13.80
CA ALA A 294 17.42 -26.95 12.35
C ALA A 294 16.86 -28.20 11.66
N ASN A 295 17.19 -29.41 12.13
CA ASN A 295 16.68 -30.65 11.55
C ASN A 295 15.19 -30.90 11.84
N GLN A 296 14.56 -30.07 12.68
CA GLN A 296 13.12 -30.12 12.94
C GLN A 296 12.31 -29.40 11.84
N LEU A 297 12.97 -28.57 11.01
CA LEU A 297 12.31 -27.85 9.93
C LEU A 297 11.84 -28.81 8.84
N THR A 298 10.55 -28.73 8.54
CA THR A 298 9.86 -29.52 7.52
C THR A 298 9.79 -28.77 6.18
N GLU A 299 9.37 -29.48 5.12
CA GLU A 299 9.04 -28.82 3.84
C GLU A 299 7.86 -27.86 3.96
N SER A 300 6.95 -28.06 4.94
CA SER A 300 5.87 -27.11 5.18
C SER A 300 6.39 -25.80 5.77
N ASP A 301 7.35 -25.89 6.70
CA ASP A 301 7.99 -24.72 7.31
C ASP A 301 8.66 -23.82 6.27
N LYS A 302 9.31 -24.44 5.27
CA LYS A 302 9.91 -23.71 4.13
C LYS A 302 8.89 -22.89 3.36
N LYS A 303 7.63 -23.34 3.24
CA LYS A 303 6.58 -22.57 2.55
C LYS A 303 6.22 -21.30 3.32
N PHE A 304 6.11 -21.37 4.63
CA PHE A 304 5.87 -20.19 5.48
C PHE A 304 7.04 -19.21 5.46
N LEU A 305 8.28 -19.72 5.51
CA LEU A 305 9.49 -18.89 5.37
C LEU A 305 9.55 -18.21 4.00
N GLN A 306 9.27 -18.97 2.93
CA GLN A 306 9.23 -18.42 1.57
C GLN A 306 8.13 -17.37 1.43
N PHE A 307 6.96 -17.58 2.05
CA PHE A 307 5.88 -16.59 2.07
C PHE A 307 6.32 -15.25 2.71
N ILE A 308 7.08 -15.30 3.80
CA ILE A 308 7.65 -14.09 4.43
C ILE A 308 8.75 -13.47 3.54
N ALA A 309 9.59 -14.29 2.89
CA ALA A 309 10.60 -13.80 1.96
C ALA A 309 9.99 -13.10 0.74
N ASP A 310 8.92 -13.65 0.18
CA ASP A 310 8.17 -13.08 -0.94
C ASP A 310 7.54 -11.74 -0.55
N TRP A 311 7.05 -11.62 0.68
CA TRP A 311 6.58 -10.33 1.20
C TRP A 311 7.67 -9.26 1.17
N ILE A 312 8.90 -9.59 1.57
CA ILE A 312 9.99 -8.63 1.59
C ILE A 312 10.30 -8.17 0.16
N ARG A 313 10.36 -9.13 -0.77
CA ARG A 313 10.66 -8.91 -2.20
C ARG A 313 9.54 -8.21 -2.95
N SER A 314 8.29 -8.28 -2.47
CA SER A 314 7.16 -7.71 -3.19
C SER A 314 7.31 -6.19 -3.35
N PRO A 315 7.01 -5.64 -4.54
CA PRO A 315 6.96 -4.19 -4.69
C PRO A 315 5.87 -3.63 -3.78
N LYS A 316 6.05 -2.38 -3.35
CA LYS A 316 5.00 -1.68 -2.60
C LYS A 316 3.85 -1.39 -3.57
N THR A 317 2.76 -2.14 -3.44
CA THR A 317 1.55 -1.95 -4.23
C THR A 317 0.61 -0.94 -3.57
N LEU A 318 -0.28 -0.32 -4.35
CA LEU A 318 -1.34 0.53 -3.82
C LEU A 318 -2.41 -0.29 -3.08
N THR A 319 -2.60 -1.54 -3.49
CA THR A 319 -3.52 -2.48 -2.85
C THR A 319 -2.80 -3.30 -1.78
N THR A 320 -3.54 -3.64 -0.71
CA THR A 320 -3.02 -4.52 0.35
C THR A 320 -2.80 -5.91 -0.22
N SER A 321 -1.54 -6.32 -0.30
CA SER A 321 -1.16 -7.67 -0.73
C SER A 321 -1.54 -8.72 0.32
N PRO A 322 -1.89 -9.97 -0.02
CA PRO A 322 -2.11 -11.02 0.98
C PRO A 322 -0.90 -11.16 1.93
N TYR A 323 0.31 -11.01 1.41
CA TYR A 323 1.54 -10.98 2.17
C TYR A 323 1.56 -9.88 3.26
N GLU A 324 1.06 -8.68 2.95
CA GLU A 324 1.00 -7.55 3.90
C GLU A 324 0.01 -7.75 5.04
N VAL A 325 -0.93 -8.70 4.89
CA VAL A 325 -1.91 -9.03 5.94
C VAL A 325 -1.41 -10.21 6.79
N PHE A 326 -0.95 -11.28 6.13
CA PHE A 326 -0.71 -12.56 6.78
C PHE A 326 0.73 -12.72 7.30
N ALA A 327 1.73 -12.12 6.66
CA ALA A 327 3.11 -12.20 7.16
C ALA A 327 3.31 -11.47 8.51
N PRO A 328 2.75 -10.25 8.74
CA PRO A 328 2.72 -9.66 10.07
C PRO A 328 2.03 -10.54 11.12
N THR A 329 0.99 -11.27 10.71
CA THR A 329 0.24 -12.16 11.60
C THR A 329 1.11 -13.35 12.04
N LEU A 330 1.88 -13.94 11.13
CA LEU A 330 2.87 -14.98 11.44
C LEU A 330 3.89 -14.48 12.47
N LEU A 331 4.53 -13.34 12.20
CA LEU A 331 5.55 -12.76 13.07
C LEU A 331 5.00 -12.41 14.46
N LYS A 332 3.77 -11.89 14.52
CA LYS A 332 3.08 -11.58 15.77
C LYS A 332 2.75 -12.84 16.57
N ALA A 333 2.41 -13.94 15.90
CA ALA A 333 2.05 -15.20 16.56
C ALA A 333 3.23 -15.88 17.26
N LEU A 334 4.47 -15.62 16.84
CA LEU A 334 5.69 -16.14 17.48
C LEU A 334 5.87 -15.62 18.91
N LYS A 335 5.40 -14.39 19.20
CA LYS A 335 5.54 -13.72 20.52
C LYS A 335 6.98 -13.60 21.02
N VAL A 336 7.95 -13.52 20.11
CA VAL A 336 9.37 -13.34 20.43
C VAL A 336 9.80 -11.87 20.30
N TYR A 337 9.06 -11.08 19.50
CA TYR A 337 9.35 -9.68 19.24
C TYR A 337 8.44 -8.76 20.05
N ASP A 338 9.03 -7.80 20.77
CA ASP A 338 8.32 -6.74 21.51
C ASP A 338 7.98 -5.51 20.64
N ASP A 339 8.01 -5.67 19.30
CA ASP A 339 7.79 -4.58 18.37
C ASP A 339 6.31 -4.17 18.28
N LEU A 340 6.07 -2.85 18.35
CA LEU A 340 4.75 -2.26 18.09
C LEU A 340 4.33 -2.37 16.62
N PHE A 341 5.29 -2.56 15.70
CA PHE A 341 5.06 -2.55 14.26
C PHE A 341 5.69 -3.77 13.57
N PHE A 342 4.82 -4.67 13.09
CA PHE A 342 5.22 -5.85 12.32
C PHE A 342 5.33 -5.50 10.83
N GLY A 343 6.44 -4.85 10.45
CA GLY A 343 6.71 -4.43 9.06
C GLY A 343 7.83 -5.22 8.38
N LYS A 344 8.12 -4.89 7.11
CA LYS A 344 9.23 -5.49 6.33
C LYS A 344 10.59 -5.47 7.05
N PRO A 345 10.99 -4.42 7.80
CA PRO A 345 12.24 -4.44 8.55
C PRO A 345 12.32 -5.57 9.59
N LEU A 346 11.21 -5.84 10.28
CA LEU A 346 11.13 -6.95 11.24
C LEU A 346 11.17 -8.29 10.52
N ALA A 347 10.48 -8.43 9.39
CA ALA A 347 10.55 -9.64 8.57
C ALA A 347 11.98 -9.93 8.09
N ILE A 348 12.74 -8.91 7.70
CA ILE A 348 14.16 -9.05 7.31
C ILE A 348 15.00 -9.50 8.49
N ARG A 349 14.77 -8.93 9.68
CA ARG A 349 15.44 -9.36 10.91
C ARG A 349 15.12 -10.82 11.22
N PHE A 350 13.84 -11.18 11.20
CA PHE A 350 13.36 -12.54 11.43
C PHE A 350 13.98 -13.59 10.49
N LEU A 351 14.20 -13.27 9.22
CA LEU A 351 14.83 -14.21 8.27
C LEU A 351 16.36 -14.27 8.40
N LYS A 352 16.98 -13.29 9.09
CA LYS A 352 18.43 -13.28 9.35
C LYS A 352 18.76 -14.04 10.63
N GLU A 353 17.89 -13.92 11.63
CA GLU A 353 17.90 -14.71 12.86
C GLU A 353 17.52 -16.17 12.53
#